data_AF-A0A960KQT5-F1
#
_entry.id   AF-A0A960KQT5-F1
#
_cell.length_a   1.000
_cell.length_b   1.000
_cell.length_c   1.000
_cell.angle_alpha   90.00
_cell.angle_beta   90.00
_cell.angle_gamma   90.00
#
_symmetry.space_group_name_H-M   'P 1'
#
loop_
_entity.id
_entity.type
_entity.pdbx_description
1 polymer ?
#
loop_
_entity_poly.entity_id
_entity_poly.type
_entity_poly.pdbx_seq_one_letter_code
_entity_poly.pdbx_strand_id
1 'polypeptide(L)'
;GKYYCHDVRVIRLPRHGASCPIGMAVSCSADRNVLGKITTDGIFLESLELDPARFLPAATEQVDNAVPIDLNRPMKEIQADLSKYPIRTRLKLSGTVIVARDMAHARLAEMLDRGEPLPEYFRNHPVYYAGPAKTPAGMATGSFGPTTAQRMDPYVDRFQKAGGSLVMIAKGNRTPQVTQACKDNGGFYLGSTGGPAALLASEHILKSQVRDFAEFGMEAVWEITVKDFPAFILVDDKGNDFFTSL
;
A
#
# COMPACT_ATOMS: atom_id res chain seq x y z
N GLY A 1 -10.61 -15.31 -3.47
CA GLY A 1 -11.33 -14.98 -4.73
C GLY A 1 -10.79 -15.82 -5.88
N LYS A 2 -11.39 -15.73 -7.09
CA LYS A 2 -11.02 -16.56 -8.26
C LYS A 2 -9.83 -16.04 -9.07
N TYR A 3 -9.72 -14.73 -9.25
CA TYR A 3 -8.78 -14.11 -10.20
C TYR A 3 -7.42 -13.83 -9.57
N TYR A 4 -6.71 -14.88 -9.15
CA TYR A 4 -5.34 -14.75 -8.64
C TYR A 4 -4.32 -14.51 -9.77
N CYS A 5 -4.52 -15.16 -10.92
CA CYS A 5 -3.72 -14.96 -12.13
C CYS A 5 -4.65 -14.64 -13.32
N HIS A 6 -4.22 -13.77 -14.23
CA HIS A 6 -4.89 -13.58 -15.52
C HIS A 6 -4.69 -14.80 -16.41
N ASP A 7 -3.44 -15.27 -16.50
CA ASP A 7 -3.06 -16.48 -17.22
C ASP A 7 -1.73 -17.06 -16.66
N VAL A 8 -1.26 -18.15 -17.27
CA VAL A 8 0.01 -18.81 -16.91
C VAL A 8 0.80 -19.11 -18.18
N ARG A 9 2.13 -18.94 -18.12
CA ARG A 9 3.06 -19.36 -19.18
C ARG A 9 4.13 -20.27 -18.58
N VAL A 10 4.39 -21.40 -19.25
CA VAL A 10 5.38 -22.41 -18.81
C VAL A 10 6.33 -22.71 -19.96
N ILE A 11 7.62 -22.53 -19.72
CA ILE A 11 8.68 -22.79 -20.70
C ILE A 11 9.59 -23.89 -20.15
N ARG A 12 9.72 -24.99 -20.90
CA ARG A 12 10.65 -26.08 -20.60
C ARG A 12 11.95 -25.88 -21.37
N LEU A 13 13.04 -25.61 -20.66
CA LEU A 13 14.38 -25.43 -21.25
C LEU A 13 15.25 -26.68 -21.08
N PRO A 14 16.24 -26.94 -21.96
CA PRO A 14 17.24 -27.98 -21.72
C PRO A 14 18.03 -27.71 -20.43
N ARG A 15 18.65 -28.76 -19.88
CA ARG A 15 19.41 -28.67 -18.63
C ARG A 15 20.56 -29.67 -18.61
N HIS A 16 21.62 -29.37 -17.87
CA HIS A 16 22.64 -30.35 -17.52
C HIS A 16 22.04 -31.48 -16.66
N GLY A 17 22.56 -32.70 -16.72
CA GLY A 17 22.00 -33.87 -16.02
C GLY A 17 21.85 -33.66 -14.51
N ALA A 18 22.83 -33.01 -13.88
CA ALA A 18 22.89 -32.69 -12.45
C ALA A 18 22.22 -31.36 -12.04
N SER A 19 21.54 -30.67 -12.96
CA SER A 19 20.93 -29.36 -12.68
C SER A 19 19.47 -29.35 -13.11
N CYS A 20 18.61 -28.70 -12.32
CA CYS A 20 17.19 -28.50 -12.66
C CYS A 20 16.70 -27.15 -12.12
N PRO A 21 17.19 -26.02 -12.68
CA PRO A 21 16.75 -24.70 -12.23
C PRO A 21 15.27 -24.50 -12.57
N ILE A 22 14.54 -23.89 -11.62
CA ILE A 22 13.14 -23.50 -11.78
C ILE A 22 13.06 -22.00 -11.45
N GLY A 23 12.54 -21.21 -12.39
CA GLY A 23 12.26 -19.80 -12.20
C GLY A 23 10.75 -19.57 -12.13
N MET A 24 10.31 -18.74 -11.18
CA MET A 24 8.92 -18.28 -11.07
C MET A 24 8.93 -16.76 -11.03
N ALA A 25 8.12 -16.13 -11.89
CA ALA A 25 8.02 -14.69 -12.00
C ALA A 25 6.58 -14.30 -12.35
N VAL A 26 6.22 -13.05 -12.09
CA VAL A 26 4.90 -12.49 -12.41
C VAL A 26 5.08 -11.14 -13.09
N SER A 27 4.21 -10.84 -14.05
CA SER A 27 3.90 -9.45 -14.38
C SER A 27 2.73 -9.00 -13.51
N CYS A 28 2.79 -7.77 -13.00
CA CYS A 28 1.79 -7.25 -12.08
C CYS A 28 0.70 -6.48 -12.83
N SER A 29 -0.27 -5.87 -12.12
CA SER A 29 -1.30 -5.02 -12.74
C SER A 29 -0.73 -3.83 -13.53
N ALA A 30 0.51 -3.43 -13.26
CA ALA A 30 1.27 -2.50 -14.09
C ALA A 30 2.11 -3.25 -15.14
N ASP A 31 1.43 -4.07 -15.95
CA ASP A 31 1.98 -4.85 -17.06
C ASP A 31 2.43 -3.91 -18.19
N ARG A 32 3.75 -3.75 -18.34
CA ARG A 32 4.35 -2.65 -19.11
C ARG A 32 5.56 -3.14 -19.90
N ASN A 33 5.29 -3.67 -21.09
CA ASN A 33 6.27 -3.98 -22.12
C ASN A 33 5.82 -3.38 -23.44
N VAL A 34 6.79 -3.00 -24.28
CA VAL A 34 6.52 -2.49 -25.63
C VAL A 34 7.64 -3.00 -26.54
N LEU A 35 7.29 -3.79 -27.56
CA LEU A 35 8.22 -4.23 -28.58
C LEU A 35 8.56 -3.06 -29.52
N GLY A 36 9.78 -3.06 -30.05
CA GLY A 36 10.20 -2.10 -31.07
C GLY A 36 11.09 -2.78 -32.11
N LYS A 37 11.10 -2.24 -33.33
CA LYS A 37 12.01 -2.69 -34.39
C LYS A 37 12.46 -1.51 -35.25
N ILE A 38 13.67 -1.62 -35.78
CA ILE A 38 14.23 -0.68 -36.75
C ILE A 38 14.48 -1.46 -38.04
N THR A 39 13.98 -0.96 -39.15
CA THR A 39 14.19 -1.54 -40.49
C THR A 39 14.67 -0.46 -41.45
N THR A 40 14.91 -0.83 -42.71
CA THR A 40 15.16 0.14 -43.80
C THR A 40 14.00 1.11 -44.00
N ASP A 41 12.80 0.74 -43.56
CA ASP A 41 11.57 1.52 -43.74
C ASP A 41 11.29 2.47 -42.56
N GLY A 42 12.10 2.40 -41.51
CA GLY A 42 12.02 3.32 -40.36
C GLY A 42 12.03 2.66 -39.00
N ILE A 43 11.49 3.39 -38.02
CA ILE A 43 11.42 3.00 -36.61
C ILE A 43 9.97 2.65 -36.29
N PHE A 44 9.75 1.47 -35.73
CA PHE A 44 8.43 0.94 -35.42
C PHE A 44 8.35 0.60 -33.93
N LEU A 45 7.19 0.90 -33.36
CA LEU A 45 6.86 0.57 -31.98
C LEU A 45 5.54 -0.21 -31.95
N GLU A 46 5.41 -1.15 -31.02
CA GLU A 46 4.17 -1.87 -30.75
C GLU A 46 3.05 -0.88 -30.40
N SER A 47 1.91 -1.02 -31.08
CA SER A 47 0.73 -0.23 -30.78
C SER A 47 0.04 -0.79 -29.55
N LEU A 48 -0.09 0.02 -28.51
CA LEU A 48 -0.90 -0.29 -27.34
C LEU A 48 -2.36 0.15 -27.55
N GLU A 49 -3.22 -0.23 -26.61
CA GLU A 49 -4.59 0.28 -26.54
C GLU A 49 -4.59 1.78 -26.20
N LEU A 50 -5.31 2.58 -26.99
CA LEU A 50 -5.46 4.02 -26.80
C LEU A 50 -6.84 4.42 -26.27
N ASP A 51 -7.84 3.54 -26.38
CA ASP A 51 -9.17 3.70 -25.79
C ASP A 51 -9.46 2.58 -24.78
N PRO A 52 -8.86 2.63 -23.57
CA PRO A 52 -9.10 1.63 -22.54
C PRO A 52 -10.52 1.71 -21.96
N ALA A 53 -11.25 2.81 -22.15
CA ALA A 53 -12.59 2.99 -21.60
C ALA A 53 -13.59 1.98 -22.16
N ARG A 54 -13.37 1.46 -23.37
CA ARG A 54 -14.19 0.40 -23.98
C ARG A 54 -14.23 -0.91 -23.19
N PHE A 55 -13.26 -1.13 -22.30
CA PHE A 55 -13.22 -2.31 -21.42
C PHE A 55 -13.98 -2.10 -20.10
N LEU A 56 -14.50 -0.89 -19.83
CA LEU A 56 -15.31 -0.65 -18.65
C LEU A 56 -16.66 -1.37 -18.78
N PRO A 57 -17.06 -2.17 -17.78
CA PRO A 57 -18.40 -2.76 -17.78
C PRO A 57 -19.46 -1.68 -17.62
N ALA A 58 -20.68 -1.95 -18.08
CA ALA A 58 -21.82 -1.09 -17.78
C ALA A 58 -21.95 -0.90 -16.26
N ALA A 59 -22.21 0.34 -15.83
CA ALA A 59 -22.33 0.66 -14.42
C ALA A 59 -23.44 -0.18 -13.79
N THR A 60 -23.07 -1.04 -12.84
CA THR A 60 -24.03 -1.75 -11.99
C THR A 60 -24.23 -0.92 -10.72
N GLU A 61 -25.46 -0.87 -10.21
CA GLU A 61 -25.73 -0.29 -8.90
C GLU A 61 -24.90 -1.04 -7.85
N GLN A 62 -23.90 -0.37 -7.29
CA GLN A 62 -23.15 -0.89 -6.16
C GLN A 62 -23.72 -0.32 -4.87
N VAL A 63 -24.20 -1.20 -4.00
CA VAL A 63 -24.51 -0.81 -2.62
C VAL A 63 -23.19 -0.57 -1.91
N ASP A 64 -22.97 0.68 -1.52
CA ASP A 64 -21.75 1.09 -0.83
C ASP A 64 -21.85 0.84 0.67
N ASN A 65 -21.47 -0.38 1.06
CA ASN A 65 -21.46 -0.83 2.46
C ASN A 65 -20.14 -0.50 3.17
N ALA A 66 -19.33 0.43 2.65
CA ALA A 66 -18.06 0.79 3.29
C ALA A 66 -18.30 1.67 4.53
N VAL A 67 -17.63 1.34 5.63
CA VAL A 67 -17.73 2.07 6.89
C VAL A 67 -16.87 3.34 6.81
N PRO A 68 -17.43 4.54 7.03
CA PRO A 68 -16.64 5.75 7.10
C PRO A 68 -15.84 5.80 8.41
N ILE A 69 -14.54 6.11 8.33
CA ILE A 69 -13.66 6.29 9.49
C ILE A 69 -13.01 7.67 9.40
N ASP A 70 -13.28 8.50 10.39
CA ASP A 70 -12.61 9.79 10.58
C ASP A 70 -11.26 9.59 11.27
N LEU A 71 -10.19 10.01 10.61
CA LEU A 71 -8.80 9.93 11.03
C LEU A 71 -8.30 11.20 11.74
N ASN A 72 -9.08 12.28 11.78
CA ASN A 72 -8.73 13.51 12.49
C ASN A 72 -9.16 13.48 13.96
N ARG A 73 -8.95 12.33 14.60
CA ARG A 73 -9.25 12.07 16.01
C ARG A 73 -8.01 11.52 16.72
N PRO A 74 -7.95 11.57 18.06
CA PRO A 74 -6.88 10.92 18.81
C PRO A 74 -6.74 9.44 18.42
N MET A 75 -5.50 8.94 18.30
CA MET A 75 -5.22 7.57 17.85
C MET A 75 -6.00 6.49 18.62
N LYS A 76 -6.16 6.66 19.94
CA LYS A 76 -6.96 5.74 20.77
C LYS A 76 -8.43 5.67 20.36
N GLU A 77 -9.02 6.79 19.93
CA GLU A 77 -10.40 6.82 19.44
C GLU A 77 -10.51 6.15 18.08
N ILE A 78 -9.53 6.33 17.20
CA ILE A 78 -9.46 5.63 15.90
C ILE A 78 -9.37 4.12 16.14
N GLN A 79 -8.48 3.66 17.02
CA GLN A 79 -8.36 2.25 17.39
C GLN A 79 -9.67 1.69 17.96
N ALA A 80 -10.32 2.41 18.88
CA ALA A 80 -11.59 2.01 19.46
C ALA A 80 -12.71 1.92 18.40
N ASP A 81 -12.71 2.78 17.40
CA ASP A 81 -13.67 2.75 16.30
C ASP A 81 -13.43 1.55 15.38
N LEU A 82 -12.17 1.32 14.98
CA LEU A 82 -11.78 0.17 14.16
C LEU A 82 -12.06 -1.16 14.88
N SER A 83 -11.88 -1.23 16.20
CA SER A 83 -12.08 -2.44 17.01
C SER A 83 -13.53 -2.95 17.00
N LYS A 84 -14.50 -2.11 16.63
CA LYS A 84 -15.92 -2.49 16.50
C LYS A 84 -16.17 -3.45 15.33
N TYR A 85 -15.25 -3.53 14.37
CA TYR A 85 -15.45 -4.22 13.10
C TYR A 85 -14.51 -5.42 12.96
N PRO A 86 -14.96 -6.51 12.33
CA PRO A 86 -14.10 -7.66 12.05
C PRO A 86 -13.17 -7.38 10.86
N ILE A 87 -12.16 -8.23 10.70
CA ILE A 87 -11.43 -8.36 9.43
C ILE A 87 -12.40 -8.55 8.24
N ARG A 88 -11.95 -8.22 7.03
CA ARG A 88 -12.75 -8.17 5.77
C ARG A 88 -13.66 -6.94 5.64
N THR A 89 -13.87 -6.17 6.71
CA THR A 89 -14.70 -4.96 6.66
C THR A 89 -14.10 -3.93 5.70
N ARG A 90 -14.94 -3.39 4.79
CA ARG A 90 -14.60 -2.30 3.88
C ARG A 90 -14.68 -0.96 4.61
N LEU A 91 -13.69 -0.11 4.40
CA LEU A 91 -13.56 1.20 5.02
C LEU A 91 -13.45 2.30 3.97
N LYS A 92 -13.88 3.50 4.34
CA LYS A 92 -13.60 4.78 3.69
C LYS A 92 -12.91 5.70 4.70
N LEU A 93 -11.64 5.95 4.48
CA LEU A 93 -10.82 6.72 5.41
C LEU A 93 -10.79 8.19 5.00
N SER A 94 -11.03 9.10 5.95
CA SER A 94 -10.98 10.54 5.71
C SER A 94 -10.18 11.22 6.81
N GLY A 95 -9.22 12.09 6.44
CA GLY A 95 -8.39 12.84 7.38
C GLY A 95 -6.90 12.77 7.07
N THR A 96 -6.08 13.05 8.09
CA THR A 96 -4.62 13.14 7.95
C THR A 96 -3.96 11.78 8.04
N VAL A 97 -3.04 11.50 7.12
CA VAL A 97 -2.24 10.27 7.07
C VAL A 97 -0.78 10.63 6.88
N ILE A 98 0.10 9.98 7.64
CA ILE A 98 1.54 10.07 7.45
C ILE A 98 1.98 9.00 6.48
N VAL A 99 2.84 9.36 5.54
CA VAL A 99 3.43 8.43 4.58
C VAL A 99 4.87 8.20 4.95
N ALA A 100 5.24 6.94 5.11
CA ALA A 100 6.62 6.53 5.35
C ALA A 100 6.81 5.11 4.81
N ARG A 101 7.99 4.83 4.26
CA ARG A 101 8.36 3.49 3.79
C ARG A 101 9.83 3.21 4.09
N ASP A 102 10.43 2.26 3.37
CA ASP A 102 11.71 1.60 3.62
C ASP A 102 12.79 2.51 4.27
N MET A 103 13.26 3.59 3.61
CA MET A 103 14.30 4.48 4.17
C MET A 103 13.86 5.24 5.42
N ALA A 104 12.64 5.80 5.41
CA ALA A 104 12.10 6.50 6.57
C ALA A 104 11.91 5.56 7.77
N HIS A 105 11.46 4.32 7.56
CA HIS A 105 11.35 3.30 8.61
C HIS A 105 12.73 2.93 9.17
N ALA A 106 13.74 2.76 8.31
CA ALA A 106 15.11 2.51 8.76
C ALA A 106 15.62 3.65 9.63
N ARG A 107 15.46 4.92 9.22
CA ARG A 107 15.87 6.08 10.02
C ARG A 107 15.12 6.18 11.36
N LEU A 108 13.81 5.94 11.38
CA LEU A 108 13.01 5.91 12.61
C LEU A 108 13.45 4.79 13.56
N ALA A 109 13.84 3.64 13.02
CA ALA A 109 14.37 2.53 13.80
C ALA A 109 15.73 2.87 14.43
N GLU A 110 16.63 3.50 13.66
CA GLU A 110 17.92 4.01 14.16
C GLU A 110 17.73 5.04 15.29
N MET A 111 16.74 5.92 15.19
CA MET A 111 16.39 6.87 16.26
C MET A 111 16.04 6.14 17.56
N LEU A 112 15.16 5.13 17.49
CA LEU A 112 14.82 4.30 18.64
C LEU A 112 16.03 3.54 19.20
N ASP A 113 16.94 3.05 18.34
CA ASP A 113 18.16 2.37 18.77
C ASP A 113 19.12 3.31 19.52
N ARG A 114 19.05 4.63 19.26
CA ARG A 114 19.76 5.68 20.01
C ARG A 114 19.02 6.15 21.27
N GLY A 115 17.85 5.57 21.58
CA GLY A 115 17.02 5.99 22.71
C GLY A 115 16.22 7.27 22.47
N GLU A 116 16.15 7.76 21.21
CA GLU A 116 15.32 8.89 20.84
C GLU A 116 13.85 8.44 20.70
N PRO A 117 12.87 9.29 21.07
CA PRO A 117 11.45 8.94 20.89
C PRO A 117 11.06 8.95 19.41
N LEU A 118 10.02 8.17 19.07
CA LEU A 118 9.38 8.30 17.76
C LEU A 118 8.75 9.70 17.60
N PRO A 119 8.89 10.33 16.42
CA PRO A 119 8.26 11.60 16.14
C PRO A 119 6.75 11.59 16.38
N GLU A 120 6.21 12.70 16.87
CA GLU A 120 4.80 12.81 17.22
C GLU A 120 3.87 12.50 16.04
N TYR A 121 4.22 12.95 14.83
CA TYR A 121 3.44 12.69 13.62
C TYR A 121 3.28 11.17 13.36
N PHE A 122 4.28 10.36 13.71
CA PHE A 122 4.29 8.92 13.49
C PHE A 122 3.49 8.15 14.57
N ARG A 123 3.24 8.80 15.71
CA ARG A 123 2.44 8.27 16.82
C ARG A 123 0.97 8.66 16.73
N ASN A 124 0.69 9.86 16.22
CA ASN A 124 -0.64 10.44 16.27
C ASN A 124 -1.48 10.21 15.00
N HIS A 125 -0.90 9.68 13.92
CA HIS A 125 -1.59 9.46 12.65
C HIS A 125 -1.38 8.04 12.10
N PRO A 126 -2.33 7.50 11.30
CA PRO A 126 -2.09 6.30 10.54
C PRO A 126 -0.89 6.44 9.61
N VAL A 127 -0.16 5.34 9.40
CA VAL A 127 1.04 5.29 8.56
C VAL A 127 0.74 4.55 7.26
N TYR A 128 0.72 5.28 6.15
CA TYR A 128 0.59 4.76 4.79
C TYR A 128 1.96 4.45 4.19
N TYR A 129 2.16 3.22 3.74
CA TYR A 129 3.40 2.83 3.10
C TYR A 129 3.30 3.12 1.61
N ALA A 130 3.86 4.24 1.17
CA ALA A 130 3.85 4.67 -0.23
C ALA A 130 5.03 5.60 -0.54
N GLY A 131 5.24 5.88 -1.83
CA GLY A 131 6.15 6.92 -2.32
C GLY A 131 5.53 7.56 -3.56
N PRO A 132 5.40 8.90 -3.64
CA PRO A 132 4.63 9.53 -4.71
C PRO A 132 5.46 9.59 -5.98
N ALA A 133 4.80 9.47 -7.13
CA ALA A 133 5.36 9.94 -8.39
C ALA A 133 5.42 11.48 -8.40
N LYS A 134 6.13 12.06 -9.38
CA LYS A 134 6.19 13.51 -9.57
C LYS A 134 4.78 14.09 -9.74
N THR A 135 4.51 15.19 -9.04
CA THR A 135 3.22 15.90 -9.13
C THR A 135 3.09 16.65 -10.45
N PRO A 136 2.06 16.37 -11.27
CA PRO A 136 1.74 17.18 -12.44
C PRO A 136 1.34 18.61 -12.05
N ALA A 137 1.57 19.57 -12.95
CA ALA A 137 1.20 20.96 -12.71
C ALA A 137 -0.32 21.10 -12.46
N GLY A 138 -0.69 21.82 -11.40
CA GLY A 138 -2.09 22.05 -11.02
C GLY A 138 -2.79 20.89 -10.30
N MET A 139 -2.10 19.77 -10.04
CA MET A 139 -2.65 18.64 -9.29
C MET A 139 -2.16 18.63 -7.83
N ALA A 140 -2.93 18.00 -6.94
CA ALA A 140 -2.58 17.88 -5.52
C ALA A 140 -1.38 16.95 -5.29
N THR A 141 -1.25 15.89 -6.07
CA THR A 141 -0.16 14.90 -6.00
C THR A 141 -0.02 14.16 -7.33
N GLY A 142 1.12 13.52 -7.56
CA GLY A 142 1.26 12.51 -8.62
C GLY A 142 0.62 11.18 -8.21
N SER A 143 0.68 10.18 -9.10
CA SER A 143 0.23 8.81 -8.80
C SER A 143 0.81 8.31 -7.47
N PHE A 144 -0.05 7.85 -6.55
CA PHE A 144 0.34 7.60 -5.16
C PHE A 144 -0.32 6.36 -4.55
N GLY A 145 0.01 5.19 -5.11
CA GLY A 145 -0.48 3.89 -4.64
C GLY A 145 0.37 3.27 -3.52
N PRO A 146 -0.17 2.24 -2.83
CA PRO A 146 0.51 1.57 -1.74
C PRO A 146 1.73 0.77 -2.20
N THR A 147 2.70 0.62 -1.32
CA THR A 147 3.82 -0.33 -1.46
C THR A 147 3.57 -1.62 -0.67
N THR A 148 4.35 -2.66 -0.96
CA THR A 148 4.23 -3.97 -0.30
C THR A 148 4.49 -3.86 1.20
N ALA A 149 3.49 -4.22 2.01
CA ALA A 149 3.52 -4.09 3.46
C ALA A 149 4.60 -4.95 4.14
N GLN A 150 4.81 -6.16 3.61
CA GLN A 150 5.69 -7.17 4.21
C GLN A 150 7.12 -6.68 4.46
N ARG A 151 7.62 -5.72 3.65
CA ARG A 151 8.99 -5.18 3.82
C ARG A 151 9.16 -4.38 5.11
N MET A 152 8.07 -3.88 5.69
CA MET A 152 8.07 -3.12 6.94
C MET A 152 7.75 -4.00 8.16
N ASP A 153 7.50 -5.30 7.98
CA ASP A 153 7.15 -6.22 9.09
C ASP A 153 8.16 -6.21 10.25
N PRO A 154 9.49 -6.17 10.02
CA PRO A 154 10.46 -6.17 11.12
C PRO A 154 10.37 -4.96 12.06
N TYR A 155 9.72 -3.86 11.64
CA TYR A 155 9.63 -2.64 12.44
C TYR A 155 8.36 -2.57 13.30
N VAL A 156 7.33 -3.36 12.99
CA VAL A 156 5.98 -3.14 13.53
C VAL A 156 5.94 -3.23 15.05
N ASP A 157 6.37 -4.36 15.63
CA ASP A 157 6.28 -4.57 17.07
C ASP A 157 7.05 -3.50 17.87
N ARG A 158 8.28 -3.20 17.47
CA ARG A 158 9.10 -2.17 18.14
C ARG A 158 8.50 -0.78 18.02
N PHE A 159 7.89 -0.44 16.88
CA PHE A 159 7.24 0.86 16.71
C PHE A 159 5.96 0.97 17.52
N GLN A 160 5.15 -0.09 17.56
CA GLN A 160 3.91 -0.11 18.34
C GLN A 160 4.18 -0.05 19.84
N LYS A 161 5.21 -0.75 20.33
CA LYS A 161 5.68 -0.62 21.74
C LYS A 161 6.12 0.80 22.09
N ALA A 162 6.65 1.55 21.12
CA ALA A 162 6.98 2.96 21.24
C ALA A 162 5.80 3.91 20.95
N GLY A 163 4.58 3.38 20.77
CA GLY A 163 3.34 4.13 20.54
C GLY A 163 3.14 4.64 19.11
N GLY A 164 3.95 4.17 18.14
CA GLY A 164 3.85 4.54 16.73
C GLY A 164 3.35 3.41 15.84
N SER A 165 2.97 3.71 14.60
CA SER A 165 2.53 2.70 13.62
C SER A 165 1.39 1.79 14.12
N LEU A 166 0.49 2.33 14.95
CA LEU A 166 -0.66 1.59 15.51
C LEU A 166 -1.72 1.31 14.44
N VAL A 167 -1.89 2.18 13.45
CA VAL A 167 -2.74 1.94 12.28
C VAL A 167 -1.88 2.06 11.04
N MET A 168 -1.80 0.98 10.26
CA MET A 168 -0.93 0.87 9.08
C MET A 168 -1.78 0.71 7.82
N ILE A 169 -1.43 1.40 6.73
CA ILE A 169 -2.13 1.31 5.44
C ILE A 169 -1.13 0.91 4.36
N ALA A 170 -1.36 -0.19 3.64
CA ALA A 170 -0.45 -0.65 2.58
C ALA A 170 -1.14 -1.70 1.67
N LYS A 171 -0.37 -2.50 0.92
CA LYS A 171 -0.90 -3.62 0.12
C LYS A 171 -0.14 -4.92 0.34
N GLY A 172 -0.85 -6.04 0.13
CA GLY A 172 -0.31 -7.40 0.25
C GLY A 172 -0.56 -8.01 1.64
N ASN A 173 -0.34 -9.32 1.75
CA ASN A 173 -0.35 -10.03 3.01
C ASN A 173 0.92 -9.73 3.82
N ARG A 174 0.89 -10.05 5.11
CA ARG A 174 1.99 -9.82 6.06
C ARG A 174 2.31 -11.10 6.80
N THR A 175 3.44 -11.09 7.50
CA THR A 175 3.90 -12.24 8.29
C THR A 175 3.14 -12.33 9.62
N PRO A 176 3.03 -13.53 10.25
CA PRO A 176 2.31 -13.71 11.51
C PRO A 176 2.80 -12.84 12.68
N GLN A 177 4.07 -12.41 12.66
CA GLN A 177 4.61 -11.48 13.66
C GLN A 177 3.85 -10.15 13.69
N VAL A 178 3.32 -9.68 12.56
CA VAL A 178 2.51 -8.45 12.51
C VAL A 178 1.15 -8.67 13.16
N THR A 179 0.53 -9.83 12.90
CA THR A 179 -0.73 -10.23 13.55
C THR A 179 -0.58 -10.30 15.07
N GLN A 180 0.53 -10.88 15.54
CA GLN A 180 0.84 -10.93 16.96
C GLN A 180 1.11 -9.53 17.54
N ALA A 181 1.90 -8.70 16.87
CA ALA A 181 2.17 -7.33 17.31
C ALA A 181 0.88 -6.49 17.41
N CYS A 182 0.01 -6.56 16.41
CA CYS A 182 -1.29 -5.89 16.44
C CYS A 182 -2.14 -6.34 17.63
N LYS A 183 -2.19 -7.65 17.92
CA LYS A 183 -2.89 -8.19 19.09
C LYS A 183 -2.31 -7.67 20.40
N ASP A 184 -0.98 -7.64 20.52
CA ASP A 184 -0.30 -7.27 21.75
C ASP A 184 -0.36 -5.76 22.05
N ASN A 185 -0.43 -4.92 21.01
CA ASN A 185 -0.35 -3.47 21.13
C ASN A 185 -1.65 -2.73 20.70
N GLY A 186 -2.72 -3.47 20.38
CA GLY A 186 -3.99 -2.90 19.90
C GLY A 186 -3.91 -2.29 18.49
N GLY A 187 -3.01 -2.78 17.65
CA GLY A 187 -2.75 -2.26 16.31
C GLY A 187 -3.69 -2.80 15.23
N PHE A 188 -3.68 -2.16 14.06
CA PHE A 188 -4.47 -2.53 12.88
C PHE A 188 -3.64 -2.45 11.60
N TYR A 189 -3.84 -3.40 10.69
CA TYR A 189 -3.37 -3.30 9.31
C TYR A 189 -4.55 -3.19 8.35
N LEU A 190 -4.58 -2.08 7.64
CA LEU A 190 -5.57 -1.73 6.64
C LEU A 190 -4.99 -1.96 5.23
N GLY A 191 -5.65 -2.81 4.45
CA GLY A 191 -5.27 -3.09 3.06
C GLY A 191 -5.91 -2.12 2.09
N SER A 192 -5.10 -1.37 1.36
CA SER A 192 -5.52 -0.62 0.19
C SER A 192 -5.29 -1.44 -1.09
N THR A 193 -6.06 -1.13 -2.13
CA THR A 193 -5.92 -1.79 -3.44
C THR A 193 -4.60 -1.36 -4.09
N GLY A 194 -3.71 -2.33 -4.33
CA GLY A 194 -2.47 -2.10 -5.08
C GLY A 194 -2.73 -2.03 -6.59
N GLY A 195 -2.13 -1.05 -7.28
CA GLY A 195 -2.27 -0.88 -8.73
C GLY A 195 -2.86 0.47 -9.16
N PRO A 196 -4.08 0.86 -8.73
CA PRO A 196 -4.81 2.03 -9.25
C PRO A 196 -4.30 3.37 -8.67
N ALA A 197 -2.98 3.62 -8.72
CA ALA A 197 -2.32 4.76 -8.09
C ALA A 197 -2.78 6.13 -8.63
N ALA A 198 -3.13 6.20 -9.92
CA ALA A 198 -3.64 7.43 -10.54
C ALA A 198 -5.04 7.80 -10.00
N LEU A 199 -5.93 6.81 -9.89
CA LEU A 199 -7.27 6.98 -9.34
C LEU A 199 -7.23 7.35 -7.85
N LEU A 200 -6.36 6.70 -7.06
CA LEU A 200 -6.14 7.08 -5.67
C LEU A 200 -5.67 8.52 -5.53
N ALA A 201 -4.77 8.96 -6.41
CA ALA A 201 -4.26 10.33 -6.43
C ALA A 201 -5.33 11.36 -6.82
N SER A 202 -6.14 11.10 -7.86
CA SER A 202 -7.12 12.06 -8.35
C SER A 202 -8.36 12.17 -7.48
N GLU A 203 -8.86 11.04 -6.95
CA GLU A 203 -10.15 10.99 -6.25
C GLU A 203 -10.04 11.09 -4.73
N HIS A 204 -8.92 10.62 -4.16
CA HIS A 204 -8.85 10.38 -2.72
C HIS A 204 -7.77 11.16 -1.97
N ILE A 205 -6.83 11.80 -2.66
CA ILE A 205 -5.74 12.57 -2.01
C ILE A 205 -5.92 14.05 -2.32
N LEU A 206 -6.33 14.80 -1.31
CA LEU A 206 -6.67 16.23 -1.43
C LEU A 206 -5.45 17.15 -1.31
N LYS A 207 -4.44 16.71 -0.56
CA LYS A 207 -3.21 17.48 -0.30
C LYS A 207 -2.05 16.53 -0.06
N SER A 208 -0.85 16.92 -0.51
CA SER A 208 0.40 16.23 -0.19
C SER A 208 1.53 17.24 0.04
N GLN A 209 2.31 17.01 1.10
CA GLN A 209 3.51 17.80 1.40
C GLN A 209 4.59 16.93 2.06
N VAL A 210 5.86 17.24 1.78
CA VAL A 210 6.97 16.63 2.51
C VAL A 210 6.94 17.13 3.96
N ARG A 211 7.00 16.20 4.90
CA ARG A 211 6.96 16.46 6.34
C ARG A 211 8.34 16.37 6.98
N ASP A 212 9.12 15.35 6.63
CA ASP A 212 10.45 15.10 7.19
C ASP A 212 11.31 14.27 6.22
N PHE A 213 12.62 14.21 6.46
CA PHE A 213 13.61 13.46 5.66
C PHE A 213 13.54 13.75 4.15
N ALA A 214 13.46 15.04 3.79
CA ALA A 214 13.32 15.48 2.40
C ALA A 214 14.46 14.96 1.49
N GLU A 215 15.63 14.70 2.04
CA GLU A 215 16.79 14.11 1.35
C GLU A 215 16.53 12.70 0.79
N PHE A 216 15.50 11.99 1.26
CA PHE A 216 15.12 10.67 0.76
C PHE A 216 14.24 10.72 -0.50
N GLY A 217 13.95 11.91 -1.03
CA GLY A 217 13.17 12.08 -2.26
C GLY A 217 11.77 11.47 -2.14
N MET A 218 11.42 10.50 -2.99
CA MET A 218 10.11 9.84 -2.90
C MET A 218 9.91 9.01 -1.62
N GLU A 219 10.99 8.67 -0.91
CA GLU A 219 10.96 7.93 0.36
C GLU A 219 11.01 8.83 1.59
N ALA A 220 10.94 10.15 1.40
CA ALA A 220 10.74 11.11 2.50
C ALA A 220 9.47 10.76 3.30
N VAL A 221 9.35 11.33 4.51
CA VAL A 221 8.07 11.30 5.22
C VAL A 221 7.16 12.35 4.58
N TRP A 222 5.96 11.94 4.19
CA TRP A 222 4.94 12.87 3.68
C TRP A 222 3.78 12.98 4.67
N GLU A 223 3.09 14.10 4.62
CA GLU A 223 1.79 14.29 5.25
C GLU A 223 0.76 14.51 4.16
N ILE A 224 -0.28 13.68 4.14
CA ILE A 224 -1.36 13.79 3.17
C ILE A 224 -2.72 13.92 3.86
N THR A 225 -3.62 14.62 3.19
CA THR A 225 -5.04 14.65 3.55
C THR A 225 -5.79 13.79 2.56
N VAL A 226 -6.50 12.78 3.07
CA VAL A 226 -7.30 11.87 2.26
C VAL A 226 -8.79 12.04 2.49
N LYS A 227 -9.60 11.69 1.48
CA LYS A 227 -11.07 11.65 1.56
C LYS A 227 -11.58 10.37 0.92
N ASP A 228 -12.47 9.68 1.64
CA ASP A 228 -13.12 8.46 1.19
C ASP A 228 -12.13 7.38 0.70
N PHE A 229 -10.90 7.37 1.25
CA PHE A 229 -9.82 6.52 0.77
C PHE A 229 -10.15 5.04 1.07
N PRO A 230 -10.17 4.18 0.03
CA PRO A 230 -10.66 2.82 0.20
C PRO A 230 -9.63 1.92 0.89
N ALA A 231 -10.09 1.20 1.91
CA ALA A 231 -9.29 0.19 2.60
C ALA A 231 -10.13 -0.98 3.12
N PHE A 232 -9.47 -2.04 3.57
CA PHE A 232 -10.07 -3.19 4.25
C PHE A 232 -9.35 -3.45 5.56
N ILE A 233 -10.05 -3.86 6.61
CA ILE A 233 -9.38 -4.40 7.81
C ILE A 233 -8.80 -5.78 7.43
N LEU A 234 -7.47 -5.87 7.34
CA LEU A 234 -6.78 -7.12 7.01
C LEU A 234 -6.23 -7.82 8.24
N VAL A 235 -5.73 -7.06 9.23
CA VAL A 235 -5.37 -7.57 10.56
C VAL A 235 -6.02 -6.65 11.60
N ASP A 236 -6.65 -7.26 12.60
CA ASP A 236 -7.25 -6.54 13.72
C ASP A 236 -6.43 -6.62 15.01
N ASP A 237 -6.91 -5.94 16.03
CA ASP A 237 -6.36 -5.88 17.40
C ASP A 237 -6.62 -7.15 18.22
N LYS A 238 -7.17 -8.21 17.63
CA LYS A 238 -7.58 -9.45 18.33
C LYS A 238 -6.78 -10.67 17.86
N GLY A 239 -5.89 -10.47 16.89
CA GLY A 239 -5.07 -11.52 16.30
C GLY A 239 -5.73 -12.24 15.11
N ASN A 240 -6.75 -11.64 14.51
CA ASN A 240 -7.35 -12.17 13.29
C ASN A 240 -6.61 -11.64 12.05
N ASP A 241 -6.48 -12.48 11.04
CA ASP A 241 -5.89 -12.14 9.74
C ASP A 241 -6.80 -12.59 8.60
N PHE A 242 -7.07 -11.68 7.67
CA PHE A 242 -7.85 -11.90 6.46
C PHE A 242 -7.33 -13.09 5.65
N PHE A 243 -6.01 -13.23 5.51
CA PHE A 243 -5.40 -14.20 4.60
C PHE A 243 -5.25 -15.60 5.19
N THR A 244 -5.38 -15.76 6.51
CA THR A 244 -5.29 -17.06 7.19
C THR A 244 -6.65 -17.73 7.34
N SER A 245 -7.74 -16.98 7.19
CA SER A 245 -9.13 -17.42 7.36
C SER A 245 -9.84 -17.73 6.03
N LEU A 246 -9.09 -17.87 4.94
CA LEU A 246 -9.60 -18.02 3.56
C LEU A 246 -10.42 -19.29 3.34
#